data_AF-A0A9P6QN40-F1
#
_entry.id   AF-A0A9P6QN40-F1
#
_cell.length_a   1.000
_cell.length_b   1.000
_cell.length_c   1.000
_cell.angle_alpha   90.00
_cell.angle_beta   90.00
_cell.angle_gamma   90.00
#
_symmetry.space_group_name_H-M   'P 1'
#
loop_
_entity.id
_entity.type
_entity.pdbx_description
1 polymer ?
#
loop_
_entity_poly.entity_id
_entity_poly.type
_entity_poly.pdbx_seq_one_letter_code
_entity_poly.pdbx_strand_id
1 'polypeptide(L)'
;MANAIMSRGMATTTRIDPETGMVINISDLKKTLQTAVMDPCDHRNLAIPSTTENLAVFLWDSIKTHLPPSDNYRLYKIKLYETDKNVVVYRGE
;
A
#
# COMPACT_ATOMS: atom_id res chain seq x y z
N MET A 1 -17.88 -3.26 1.54
CA MET A 1 -16.53 -3.49 2.11
C MET A 1 -15.55 -2.63 1.33
N ALA A 2 -14.85 -1.76 2.05
CA ALA A 2 -13.83 -0.78 1.67
C ALA A 2 -13.61 -0.51 0.16
N ASN A 3 -14.21 0.59 -0.33
CA ASN A 3 -13.68 1.33 -1.48
C ASN A 3 -12.38 2.01 -1.03
N ALA A 4 -11.31 1.24 -0.87
CA ALA A 4 -9.97 1.78 -0.68
C ALA A 4 -9.48 2.38 -2.00
N ILE A 5 -9.97 3.58 -2.33
CA ILE A 5 -9.36 4.40 -3.36
C ILE A 5 -8.01 4.81 -2.79
N MET A 6 -6.96 4.03 -3.10
CA MET A 6 -5.57 4.40 -2.87
C MET A 6 -5.23 5.58 -3.77
N SER A 7 -5.67 6.77 -3.35
CA SER A 7 -5.31 8.02 -3.98
C SER A 7 -3.79 8.18 -3.88
N ARG A 8 -3.11 8.07 -5.03
CA ARG A 8 -1.72 8.48 -5.32
C ARG A 8 -1.00 9.09 -4.10
N GLY A 9 -0.12 8.32 -3.47
CA GLY A 9 0.41 8.65 -2.15
C GLY A 9 1.91 8.42 -1.95
N MET A 10 2.73 8.87 -2.92
CA MET A 10 4.13 9.32 -2.79
C MET A 10 5.13 8.43 -2.04
N ALA A 11 6.05 7.82 -2.78
CA ALA A 11 7.31 7.31 -2.24
C ALA A 11 8.18 8.46 -1.71
N THR A 12 8.88 8.26 -0.59
CA THR A 12 10.01 9.13 -0.19
C THR A 12 11.09 9.05 -1.25
N THR A 13 11.59 10.21 -1.69
CA THR A 13 12.68 10.39 -2.67
C THR A 13 13.80 9.37 -2.53
N THR A 14 13.83 8.47 -3.49
CA THR A 14 14.89 7.49 -3.70
C THR A 14 14.89 7.27 -5.21
N ARG A 15 16.09 7.14 -5.75
CA ARG A 15 16.53 7.71 -7.04
C ARG A 15 15.55 7.44 -8.19
N ILE A 16 15.19 8.51 -8.90
CA ILE A 16 14.48 8.41 -10.17
C ILE A 16 15.41 7.73 -11.15
N ASP A 17 14.97 6.64 -11.75
CA ASP A 17 15.68 5.99 -12.83
C ASP A 17 15.82 6.98 -14.01
N PRO A 18 17.05 7.29 -14.47
CA PRO A 18 17.27 8.34 -15.45
C PRO A 18 16.80 7.97 -16.86
N GLU A 19 16.59 6.68 -17.16
CA GLU A 19 16.12 6.22 -18.47
C GLU A 19 14.60 6.23 -18.54
N THR A 20 13.93 5.78 -17.47
CA THR A 20 12.47 5.62 -17.43
C THR A 20 11.75 6.80 -16.78
N GLY A 21 12.45 7.61 -15.99
CA GLY A 21 11.84 8.69 -15.20
C GLY A 21 10.96 8.21 -14.05
N MET A 22 11.05 6.92 -13.67
CA MET A 22 10.22 6.30 -12.63
C MET A 22 11.04 5.93 -11.39
N VAL A 23 10.39 5.96 -10.22
CA VAL A 23 10.97 5.46 -8.96
C VAL A 23 10.77 3.94 -8.84
N ILE A 24 9.62 3.45 -9.31
CA ILE A 24 9.26 2.04 -9.40
C ILE A 24 8.41 1.84 -10.65
N ASN A 25 8.55 0.69 -11.32
CA ASN A 25 7.66 0.33 -12.41
C ASN A 25 6.23 0.18 -11.90
N ILE A 26 5.29 0.90 -12.53
CA ILE A 26 3.88 0.90 -12.15
C ILE A 26 3.25 -0.51 -12.28
N SER A 27 3.73 -1.31 -13.23
CA SER A 27 3.26 -2.68 -13.43
C SER A 27 3.63 -3.58 -12.25
N ASP A 28 4.83 -3.42 -11.71
CA ASP A 28 5.29 -4.19 -10.55
C ASP A 28 4.56 -3.75 -9.30
N LEU A 29 4.37 -2.43 -9.11
CA LEU A 29 3.55 -1.91 -8.03
C LEU A 29 2.12 -2.46 -8.09
N LYS A 30 1.51 -2.52 -9.28
CA LYS A 30 0.16 -3.07 -9.46
C LYS A 30 0.10 -4.55 -9.07
N LYS A 31 1.08 -5.36 -9.46
CA LYS A 31 1.17 -6.77 -9.07
C LYS A 31 1.33 -6.92 -7.57
N THR A 32 2.22 -6.14 -6.95
CA THR A 32 2.39 -6.12 -5.49
C THR A 32 1.07 -5.80 -4.79
N LEU A 33 0.32 -4.79 -5.23
CA LEU A 33 -0.97 -4.44 -4.63
C LEU A 33 -2.02 -5.53 -4.83
N GLN A 34 -2.04 -6.20 -5.98
CA GLN A 34 -2.94 -7.34 -6.22
C GLN A 34 -2.69 -8.44 -5.18
N THR A 35 -1.44 -8.89 -5.05
CA THR A 35 -1.08 -10.00 -4.14
C THR A 35 -1.12 -9.61 -2.67
N ALA A 36 -0.70 -8.40 -2.31
CA ALA A 36 -0.58 -7.97 -0.92
C ALA A 36 -1.90 -7.46 -0.33
N VAL A 37 -2.82 -6.97 -1.17
CA VAL A 37 -4.05 -6.30 -0.72
C VAL A 37 -5.30 -6.96 -1.30
N MET A 38 -5.39 -7.08 -2.62
CA MET A 38 -6.62 -7.55 -3.26
C MET A 38 -6.88 -9.03 -2.97
N ASP A 39 -5.93 -9.92 -3.24
CA ASP A 39 -6.13 -11.36 -3.06
C ASP A 39 -6.47 -11.76 -1.59
N PRO A 40 -5.83 -11.17 -0.56
CA PRO A 40 -6.20 -11.43 0.83
C PRO A 40 -7.57 -10.85 1.25
N CYS A 41 -8.00 -9.74 0.63
CA CYS A 41 -9.24 -9.04 0.96
C CYS A 41 -10.46 -9.52 0.15
N ASP A 42 -10.28 -10.03 -1.07
CA ASP A 42 -11.37 -10.35 -2.02
C ASP A 42 -12.12 -11.65 -1.66
N HIS A 43 -11.54 -12.48 -0.81
CA HIS A 43 -12.05 -13.84 -0.55
C HIS A 43 -12.24 -14.16 0.94
N ARG A 44 -12.09 -13.19 1.84
CA ARG A 44 -12.22 -13.42 3.29
C ARG A 44 -13.15 -12.41 3.93
N ASN A 45 -14.12 -12.93 4.67
CA ASN A 45 -14.65 -12.25 5.85
C ASN A 45 -13.43 -11.90 6.72
N LEU A 46 -12.97 -10.65 6.67
CA LEU A 46 -11.73 -10.20 7.29
C LEU A 46 -11.74 -10.56 8.79
N ALA A 47 -11.12 -11.68 9.15
CA ALA A 47 -10.88 -12.07 10.54
C ALA A 47 -9.65 -11.33 11.13
N ILE A 48 -9.40 -10.10 10.65
CA ILE A 48 -8.23 -9.22 10.87
C ILE A 48 -8.78 -7.78 10.96
N PRO A 49 -8.29 -6.92 11.88
CA PRO A 49 -9.07 -6.48 13.05
C PRO A 49 -10.18 -5.47 12.75
N SER A 50 -11.11 -5.36 13.71
CA SER A 50 -12.35 -4.57 13.67
C SER A 50 -12.21 -3.07 13.44
N THR A 51 -11.01 -2.52 13.21
CA THR A 51 -10.78 -1.09 13.00
C THR A 51 -9.85 -0.80 11.82
N THR A 52 -10.04 0.36 11.20
CA THR A 52 -9.29 0.82 10.03
C THR A 52 -7.80 1.04 10.34
N GLU A 53 -7.43 1.36 11.57
CA GLU A 53 -6.03 1.50 12.03
C GLU A 53 -5.29 0.17 11.98
N ASN A 54 -5.89 -0.88 12.51
CA ASN A 54 -5.28 -2.21 12.51
C ASN A 54 -5.17 -2.78 11.09
N LEU A 55 -6.15 -2.50 10.24
CA LEU A 55 -6.06 -2.83 8.82
C LEU A 55 -4.90 -2.08 8.16
N ALA A 56 -4.65 -0.82 8.51
CA ALA A 56 -3.52 -0.05 7.97
C ALA A 56 -2.16 -0.66 8.33
N VAL A 57 -1.99 -1.13 9.57
CA VAL A 57 -0.77 -1.83 10.01
C VAL A 57 -0.60 -3.16 9.28
N PHE A 58 -1.67 -3.97 9.19
CA PHE A 58 -1.63 -5.24 8.46
C PHE A 58 -1.25 -5.05 6.97
N LEU A 59 -1.88 -4.08 6.30
CA LEU A 59 -1.60 -3.79 4.90
C LEU A 59 -0.17 -3.25 4.71
N TRP A 60 0.35 -2.50 5.67
CA TRP A 60 1.73 -2.02 5.64
C TRP A 60 2.72 -3.17 5.62
N ASP A 61 2.59 -4.12 6.55
CA ASP A 61 3.50 -5.26 6.62
C ASP A 61 3.35 -6.17 5.40
N SER A 62 2.13 -6.37 4.92
CA SER A 62 1.86 -7.14 3.70
C SER A 62 2.51 -6.50 2.46
N ILE A 63 2.28 -5.20 2.23
CA ILE A 63 2.85 -4.49 1.08
C ILE A 63 4.37 -4.45 1.19
N LYS A 64 4.92 -4.15 2.38
CA LYS A 64 6.37 -4.12 2.60
C LYS A 64 7.04 -5.45 2.29
N THR A 65 6.37 -6.57 2.58
CA THR A 65 6.88 -7.92 2.31
C THR A 65 6.85 -8.28 0.83
N HIS A 66 5.85 -7.78 0.07
CA HIS A 66 5.66 -8.09 -1.35
C HIS A 66 6.25 -7.03 -2.30
N LEU A 67 6.74 -5.91 -1.78
CA LEU A 67 7.47 -4.93 -2.58
C LEU A 67 8.80 -5.54 -3.03
N PRO A 68 9.18 -5.41 -4.31
CA PRO A 68 10.48 -5.88 -4.75
C PRO A 68 11.59 -5.18 -3.95
N PRO A 69 12.64 -5.91 -3.53
CA PRO A 69 13.76 -5.31 -2.84
C PRO A 69 14.42 -4.22 -3.70
N SER A 70 14.60 -3.03 -3.15
CA SER A 70 15.26 -1.94 -3.85
C SER A 70 15.85 -0.92 -2.89
N ASP A 71 17.06 -0.44 -3.19
CA ASP A 71 17.63 0.73 -2.53
C ASP A 71 17.07 2.05 -3.10
N ASN A 72 16.34 1.98 -4.21
CA ASN A 72 15.76 3.12 -4.91
C ASN A 72 14.32 3.43 -4.49
N TYR A 73 13.70 2.64 -3.61
CA TYR A 73 12.40 2.96 -3.02
C TYR A 73 12.13 2.26 -1.71
N ARG A 74 11.27 2.89 -0.93
CA ARG A 74 10.68 2.31 0.27
C ARG A 74 9.23 2.74 0.37
N LEU A 75 8.41 1.88 0.96
CA LEU A 75 7.05 2.23 1.34
C LEU A 75 7.09 3.44 2.29
N TYR A 76 6.36 4.49 1.96
CA TYR A 76 6.36 5.73 2.72
C TYR A 76 5.10 5.91 3.57
N LYS A 77 3.94 5.63 2.98
CA LYS A 77 2.65 5.90 3.59
C LYS A 77 1.57 5.04 2.97
N ILE A 78 0.66 4.53 3.80
CA ILE A 78 -0.63 4.00 3.38
C ILE A 78 -1.71 4.97 3.86
N LYS A 79 -2.71 5.20 3.00
CA LYS A 79 -3.89 5.99 3.33
C LYS A 79 -5.13 5.17 3.01
N LEU A 80 -5.89 4.83 4.05
CA LEU A 80 -7.14 4.09 3.94
C LEU A 80 -8.32 5.02 4.11
N TYR A 81 -9.32 4.82 3.26
CA TYR A 81 -10.60 5.52 3.32
C TYR A 81 -11.67 4.49 3.69
N GLU A 82 -12.20 4.61 4.89
CA GLU A 82 -13.34 3.79 5.33
C GLU A 82 -14.65 4.42 4.83
N THR A 83 -14.74 5.75 4.94
CA THR A 83 -15.76 6.62 4.35
C THR A 83 -15.10 7.92 3.89
N ASP A 84 -15.83 8.82 3.24
CA ASP A 84 -15.30 10.13 2.83
C ASP A 84 -14.78 10.98 4.00
N LYS A 85 -15.31 10.73 5.22
CA LYS A 85 -14.95 11.47 6.45
C LYS A 85 -13.96 10.71 7.33
N ASN A 86 -13.89 9.39 7.20
CA ASN A 86 -13.03 8.54 8.03
C ASN A 86 -11.83 8.06 7.23
N VAL A 87 -10.67 8.62 7.57
CA VAL A 87 -9.42 8.41 6.87
C VAL A 87 -8.33 8.06 7.87
N VAL A 88 -7.66 6.95 7.63
CA VAL A 88 -6.49 6.52 8.40
C VAL A 88 -5.24 6.68 7.56
N VAL A 89 -4.18 7.19 8.18
CA VAL A 89 -2.86 7.32 7.58
C VAL A 89 -1.86 6.58 8.44
N TYR A 90 -1.08 5.68 7.85
CA TYR A 90 -0.02 4.94 8.54
C TYR A 90 1.31 5.03 7.78
N ARG A 91 2.42 5.13 8.51
CA ARG A 91 3.78 5.37 7.97
C ARG A 91 4.84 4.39 8.48
N GLY A 92 4.43 3.29 9.13
CA GLY A 92 5.37 2.32 9.71
C GLY A 92 6.00 2.77 11.03
N GLU A 93 5.29 3.59 11.81
CA GLU A 93 5.63 3.93 13.19
C GLU A 93 5.56 2.71 14.11
#